data_AF-A0A1D1YKV9-F1
#
_entry.id   AF-A0A1D1YKV9-F1
#
_cell.length_a   1.000
_cell.length_b   1.000
_cell.length_c   1.000
_cell.angle_alpha   90.00
_cell.angle_beta   90.00
_cell.angle_gamma   90.00
#
_symmetry.space_group_name_H-M   'P 1'
#
loop_
_entity.id
_entity.type
_entity.pdbx_description
1 polymer ?
#
loop_
_entity_poly.entity_id
_entity_poly.type
_entity_poly.pdbx_seq_one_letter_code
_entity_poly.pdbx_strand_id
1 'polypeptide(L)'
;SLVETIIWLLPTESNAVSCSFLLRLLRAACVLDCGEMGKKELIRRIGHQLEEASVADLLFPSSEGENTVYDIDLVLNIMVEFMRLDDGSDLTNKQINDELQEIRGPTVVSDSAKVTVAKLLDGYLAE
;
A
#
# COMPACT_ATOMS: atom_id res chain seq x y z
N SER A 1 -3.04 4.66 -19.35
CA SER A 1 -2.36 3.33 -19.44
C SER A 1 -3.36 2.20 -19.17
N LEU A 2 -3.15 0.99 -19.71
CA LEU A 2 -3.98 -0.19 -19.38
C LEU A 2 -4.00 -0.45 -17.86
N VAL A 3 -2.85 -0.31 -17.22
CA VAL A 3 -2.71 -0.50 -15.76
C VAL A 3 -3.51 0.54 -14.98
N GLU A 4 -3.48 1.81 -15.39
CA GLU A 4 -4.33 2.85 -14.78
C GLU A 4 -5.82 2.51 -14.95
N THR A 5 -6.24 2.06 -16.13
CA THR A 5 -7.62 1.62 -16.34
C THR A 5 -7.98 0.46 -15.40
N ILE A 6 -7.09 -0.50 -15.20
CA ILE A 6 -7.30 -1.60 -14.24
C ILE A 6 -7.45 -1.04 -12.82
N ILE A 7 -6.57 -0.14 -12.38
CA ILE A 7 -6.60 0.47 -11.04
C ILE A 7 -7.97 1.13 -10.79
N TRP A 8 -8.47 1.91 -11.75
CA TRP A 8 -9.74 2.62 -11.62
C TRP A 8 -10.99 1.74 -11.77
N LEU A 9 -10.85 0.53 -12.31
CA LEU A 9 -11.93 -0.46 -12.39
C LEU A 9 -11.98 -1.40 -11.18
N LEU A 10 -11.00 -1.35 -10.28
CA LEU A 10 -11.01 -2.18 -9.08
C LEU A 10 -12.18 -1.81 -8.17
N PRO A 11 -12.92 -2.80 -7.62
CA PRO A 11 -13.96 -2.55 -6.64
C PRO A 11 -13.48 -1.68 -5.48
N THR A 12 -14.33 -0.78 -5.00
CA THR A 12 -14.05 0.09 -3.85
C THR A 12 -14.35 -0.59 -2.51
N GLU A 13 -15.04 -1.72 -2.53
CA GLU A 13 -15.36 -2.48 -1.32
C GLU A 13 -14.07 -3.05 -0.68
N SER A 14 -13.96 -2.91 0.65
CA SER A 14 -12.84 -3.46 1.41
C SER A 14 -12.71 -4.95 1.15
N ASN A 15 -11.48 -5.41 0.93
CA ASN A 15 -11.12 -6.83 0.81
C ASN A 15 -11.77 -7.53 -0.41
N ALA A 16 -12.37 -6.79 -1.34
CA ALA A 16 -12.85 -7.33 -2.62
C ALA A 16 -11.69 -7.74 -3.55
N VAL A 17 -10.50 -7.21 -3.29
CA VAL A 17 -9.26 -7.50 -4.02
C VAL A 17 -8.17 -7.79 -3.01
N SER A 18 -7.53 -8.96 -3.12
CA SER A 18 -6.51 -9.38 -2.14
C SER A 18 -5.29 -8.47 -2.11
N CYS A 19 -4.68 -8.33 -0.94
CA CYS A 19 -3.47 -7.53 -0.75
C CYS A 19 -2.33 -7.96 -1.71
N SER A 20 -2.09 -9.27 -1.85
CA SER A 20 -1.09 -9.81 -2.79
C SER A 20 -1.38 -9.50 -4.26
N PHE A 21 -2.65 -9.34 -4.66
CA PHE A 21 -2.96 -8.87 -6.03
C PHE A 21 -2.61 -7.39 -6.19
N LEU A 22 -2.98 -6.56 -5.21
CA LEU A 22 -2.66 -5.13 -5.25
C LEU A 22 -1.15 -4.87 -5.24
N LEU A 23 -0.38 -5.61 -4.43
CA LEU A 23 1.09 -5.52 -4.38
C LEU A 23 1.72 -5.88 -5.73
N ARG A 24 1.24 -6.95 -6.38
CA ARG A 24 1.68 -7.30 -7.74
C ARG A 24 1.29 -6.24 -8.79
N LEU A 25 0.12 -5.63 -8.65
CA LEU A 25 -0.33 -4.55 -9.53
C LEU A 25 0.49 -3.27 -9.32
N LEU A 26 0.87 -2.95 -8.09
CA LEU A 26 1.76 -1.84 -7.76
C LEU A 26 3.14 -2.05 -8.38
N ARG A 27 3.69 -3.27 -8.26
CA ARG A 27 4.93 -3.63 -8.95
C ARG A 27 4.82 -3.42 -10.46
N ALA A 28 3.74 -3.87 -11.08
CA ALA A 28 3.52 -3.66 -12.52
C ALA A 28 3.41 -2.17 -12.86
N ALA A 29 2.76 -1.37 -12.01
CA ALA A 29 2.64 0.08 -12.17
C ALA A 29 4.00 0.78 -12.07
N CYS A 30 4.91 0.33 -11.21
CA CYS A 30 6.28 0.85 -11.13
C CYS A 30 7.10 0.49 -12.37
N VAL A 31 7.09 -0.78 -12.79
CA VAL A 31 7.85 -1.26 -13.96
C VAL A 31 7.38 -0.58 -15.26
N LEU A 32 6.10 -0.29 -15.37
CA LEU A 32 5.49 0.34 -16.55
C LEU A 32 5.41 1.86 -16.46
N ASP A 33 6.06 2.47 -15.46
CA ASP A 33 6.10 3.91 -15.21
C ASP A 33 4.71 4.58 -15.29
N CYS A 34 3.73 3.98 -14.60
CA CYS A 34 2.38 4.53 -14.54
C CYS A 34 2.33 5.82 -13.72
N GLY A 35 1.30 6.65 -13.96
CA GLY A 35 1.17 7.91 -13.27
C GLY A 35 1.12 7.79 -11.74
N GLU A 36 1.73 8.75 -11.06
CA GLU A 36 1.85 8.80 -9.59
C GLU A 36 0.52 8.68 -8.85
N MET A 37 -0.57 9.19 -9.44
CA MET A 37 -1.91 9.09 -8.85
C MET A 37 -2.37 7.62 -8.72
N GLY A 38 -2.11 6.79 -9.72
CA GLY A 38 -2.47 5.37 -9.67
C GLY A 38 -1.64 4.60 -8.66
N LYS A 39 -0.33 4.87 -8.58
CA LYS A 39 0.55 4.27 -7.56
C LYS A 39 0.11 4.64 -6.15
N LYS A 40 -0.23 5.92 -5.91
CA LYS A 40 -0.75 6.39 -4.61
C LYS A 40 -2.05 5.72 -4.21
N GLU A 41 -3.00 5.54 -5.14
CA GLU A 41 -4.25 4.83 -4.83
C GLU A 41 -4.00 3.36 -4.48
N LEU A 42 -3.04 2.70 -5.14
CA LEU A 42 -2.65 1.33 -4.78
C LEU A 42 -2.01 1.27 -3.40
N ILE A 43 -1.05 2.15 -3.10
CA ILE A 43 -0.42 2.24 -1.77
C ILE A 43 -1.48 2.47 -0.70
N ARG A 44 -2.44 3.37 -0.95
CA ARG A 44 -3.60 3.62 -0.09
C ARG A 44 -4.33 2.31 0.22
N ARG A 45 -4.78 1.58 -0.80
CA ARG A 45 -5.54 0.34 -0.61
C ARG A 45 -4.73 -0.76 0.04
N ILE A 46 -3.45 -0.90 -0.28
CA ILE A 46 -2.55 -1.90 0.31
C ILE A 46 -2.37 -1.62 1.81
N GLY A 47 -2.13 -0.36 2.18
CA GLY A 47 -1.99 0.05 3.58
C GLY A 47 -3.19 -0.32 4.45
N HIS A 48 -4.41 -0.42 3.89
CA HIS A 48 -5.62 -0.80 4.64
C HIS A 48 -5.76 -2.31 4.91
N GLN A 49 -4.97 -3.15 4.25
CA GLN A 49 -5.04 -4.61 4.40
C GLN A 49 -3.63 -5.23 4.40
N LEU A 50 -2.64 -4.48 4.90
CA LEU A 50 -1.24 -4.88 4.89
C LEU A 50 -1.01 -6.14 5.76
N GLU A 51 -1.84 -6.37 6.77
CA GLU A 51 -1.80 -7.56 7.61
C GLU A 51 -2.08 -8.86 6.85
N GLU A 52 -2.67 -8.79 5.64
CA GLU A 52 -2.91 -9.95 4.77
C GLU A 52 -1.71 -10.27 3.86
N ALA A 53 -0.68 -9.43 3.82
CA ALA A 53 0.46 -9.60 2.94
C ALA A 53 1.44 -10.67 3.45
N SER A 54 2.18 -11.27 2.52
CA SER A 54 3.31 -12.15 2.81
C SER A 54 4.65 -11.44 2.58
N VAL A 55 5.73 -11.94 3.18
CA VAL A 55 7.09 -11.39 2.95
C VAL A 55 7.43 -11.36 1.46
N ALA A 56 7.09 -12.43 0.74
CA ALA A 56 7.31 -12.54 -0.70
C ALA A 56 6.59 -11.45 -1.52
N ASP A 57 5.47 -10.91 -1.02
CA ASP A 57 4.76 -9.83 -1.69
C ASP A 57 5.46 -8.46 -1.54
N LEU A 58 6.36 -8.31 -0.56
CA LEU A 58 7.13 -7.08 -0.30
C LEU A 58 8.51 -7.06 -0.97
N LEU A 59 8.93 -8.17 -1.58
CA LEU A 59 10.22 -8.29 -2.26
C LEU A 59 10.19 -7.65 -3.65
N PHE A 60 10.00 -6.33 -3.69
CA PHE A 60 10.04 -5.53 -4.91
C PHE A 60 11.50 -5.36 -5.34
N PRO A 61 11.91 -5.82 -6.53
CA PRO A 61 13.28 -5.62 -6.99
C PRO A 61 13.58 -4.13 -7.09
N SER A 62 14.75 -3.73 -6.60
CA SER A 62 15.28 -2.38 -6.78
C SER A 62 15.59 -2.09 -8.25
N SER A 63 15.78 -0.80 -8.55
CA SER A 63 16.19 -0.39 -9.89
C SER A 63 17.66 -0.74 -10.15
N GLU A 64 18.01 -0.98 -11.42
CA GLU A 64 19.40 -1.28 -11.78
C GLU A 64 20.35 -0.15 -11.32
N GLY A 65 21.33 -0.49 -10.48
CA GLY A 65 22.31 0.45 -9.95
C GLY A 65 22.05 0.95 -8.53
N GLU A 66 20.96 0.52 -7.88
CA GLU A 66 20.73 0.77 -6.46
C GLU A 66 21.58 -0.15 -5.56
N ASN A 67 21.88 0.33 -4.36
CA ASN A 67 22.71 -0.40 -3.38
C ASN A 67 21.96 -1.53 -2.66
N THR A 68 20.64 -1.56 -2.77
CA THR A 68 19.76 -2.53 -2.11
C THR A 68 19.22 -3.50 -3.15
N VAL A 69 18.91 -4.74 -2.75
CA VAL A 69 18.28 -5.74 -3.64
C VAL A 69 16.78 -5.46 -3.82
N TYR A 70 16.18 -4.79 -2.83
CA TYR A 70 14.76 -4.46 -2.81
C TYR A 70 14.51 -2.95 -2.70
N ASP A 71 13.37 -2.52 -3.23
CA ASP A 71 12.87 -1.14 -3.15
C ASP A 71 12.31 -0.87 -1.75
N ILE A 72 13.17 -0.36 -0.88
CA ILE A 72 12.85 -0.04 0.51
C ILE A 72 11.87 1.12 0.60
N ASP A 73 11.98 2.11 -0.29
CA ASP A 73 11.14 3.31 -0.26
C ASP A 73 9.68 2.96 -0.55
N LEU A 74 9.43 2.02 -1.47
CA LEU A 74 8.09 1.53 -1.75
C LEU A 74 7.47 0.83 -0.52
N VAL A 75 8.24 -0.02 0.16
CA VAL A 75 7.79 -0.72 1.38
C VAL A 75 7.52 0.28 2.51
N LEU A 76 8.39 1.29 2.69
CA LEU A 76 8.18 2.36 3.66
C LEU A 76 6.91 3.17 3.38
N ASN A 77 6.64 3.51 2.12
CA ASN A 77 5.42 4.24 1.77
C ASN A 77 4.14 3.45 2.10
N ILE A 78 4.15 2.14 1.89
CA ILE A 78 3.04 1.24 2.26
C ILE A 78 2.86 1.20 3.79
N MET A 79 3.97 1.10 4.54
CA MET A 79 3.96 1.09 6.00
C MET A 79 3.43 2.40 6.59
N VAL A 80 3.86 3.54 6.05
CA VAL A 80 3.37 4.87 6.47
C VAL A 80 1.84 4.96 6.29
N GLU A 81 1.32 4.44 5.19
CA GLU A 81 -0.13 4.43 4.96
C GLU A 81 -0.88 3.49 5.92
N PHE A 82 -0.33 2.33 6.25
CA PHE A 82 -0.89 1.45 7.28
C PHE A 82 -0.96 2.15 8.65
N MET A 83 0.09 2.88 9.03
CA MET A 83 0.13 3.63 10.30
C MET A 83 -0.84 4.81 10.33
N ARG A 84 -1.09 5.46 9.18
CA ARG A 84 -2.05 6.57 9.05
C ARG A 84 -3.46 6.20 9.52
N LEU A 85 -3.81 4.91 9.46
CA LEU A 85 -5.11 4.39 9.89
C LEU A 85 -5.24 4.30 11.42
N ASP A 86 -4.12 4.10 12.12
CA ASP A 86 -4.09 4.01 13.58
C ASP A 86 -4.19 5.39 14.24
N ASP A 87 -3.56 6.39 13.64
CA ASP A 87 -3.32 7.66 14.31
C ASP A 87 -4.54 8.59 14.42
N GLY A 88 -5.63 8.35 13.67
CA GLY A 88 -6.82 9.22 13.66
C GLY A 88 -6.53 10.71 13.41
N SER A 89 -5.28 11.08 13.13
CA SER A 89 -4.73 12.42 13.11
C SER A 89 -4.06 12.61 11.76
N ASP A 90 -4.91 13.10 10.86
CA ASP A 90 -4.69 14.17 9.91
C ASP A 90 -3.35 14.94 10.04
N LEU A 91 -2.21 14.30 9.73
CA LEU A 91 -0.91 14.99 9.71
C LEU A 91 -0.32 15.24 8.32
N THR A 92 -0.96 14.85 7.22
CA THR A 92 -0.37 15.12 5.88
C THR A 92 -1.30 15.41 4.70
N ASN A 93 -2.62 15.66 4.83
CA ASN A 93 -3.36 16.13 3.64
C ASN A 93 -4.68 16.88 3.89
N LYS A 94 -4.57 18.08 4.49
CA LYS A 94 -5.55 19.14 4.22
C LYS A 94 -5.18 19.84 2.91
N GLN A 95 -5.39 19.19 1.77
CA GLN A 95 -5.54 19.88 0.48
C GLN A 95 -6.06 18.95 -0.64
N ILE A 96 -7.26 19.31 -1.12
CA ILE A 96 -7.91 18.92 -2.38
C ILE A 96 -8.76 17.63 -2.31
N ASN A 97 -9.97 17.82 -1.76
CA ASN A 97 -11.26 17.39 -2.31
C ASN A 97 -11.29 16.16 -3.25
N ASP A 98 -11.80 15.04 -2.74
CA ASP A 98 -12.73 14.22 -3.51
C ASP A 98 -13.88 13.80 -2.60
N GLU A 99 -14.93 14.62 -2.64
CA GLU A 99 -16.27 14.29 -2.19
C GLU A 99 -16.74 13.04 -2.94
N LEU A 100 -16.76 11.89 -2.26
CA LEU A 100 -17.87 10.93 -2.20
C LEU A 100 -17.42 9.66 -1.45
N GLN A 101 -18.04 9.45 -0.27
CA GLN A 101 -17.91 8.31 0.68
C GLN A 101 -16.90 8.43 1.83
N GLU A 102 -17.01 9.49 2.64
CA GLU A 102 -16.73 9.37 4.09
C GLU A 102 -18.01 8.94 4.84
N ILE A 103 -18.32 7.64 4.87
CA ILE A 103 -19.24 7.06 5.89
C ILE A 103 -18.54 5.93 6.66
N ARG A 104 -17.22 6.00 6.82
CA ARG A 104 -16.52 5.22 7.83
C ARG A 104 -15.54 6.14 8.53
N GLY A 105 -15.73 6.31 9.83
CA GLY A 105 -14.76 6.99 10.69
C GLY A 105 -13.38 6.31 10.62
N PRO A 106 -12.36 6.89 11.29
CA PRO A 106 -11.01 6.35 11.27
C PRO A 106 -11.06 4.86 11.63
N THR A 107 -10.64 4.01 10.70
CA THR A 107 -10.57 2.56 10.92
C THR A 107 -9.35 2.32 11.79
N VAL A 108 -9.55 2.35 13.11
CA VAL A 108 -8.48 2.10 14.07
C VAL A 108 -7.90 0.72 13.82
N VAL A 109 -6.60 0.67 13.54
CA VAL A 109 -5.88 -0.58 13.33
C VAL A 109 -5.83 -1.34 14.66
N SER A 110 -6.30 -2.59 14.64
CA SER A 110 -6.25 -3.43 15.86
C SER A 110 -4.80 -3.72 16.28
N ASP A 111 -4.54 -3.84 17.58
CA ASP A 111 -3.20 -4.22 18.09
C ASP A 111 -2.73 -5.56 17.49
N SER A 112 -3.66 -6.48 17.21
CA SER A 112 -3.36 -7.73 16.51
C SER A 112 -2.82 -7.49 15.10
N ALA A 113 -3.42 -6.56 14.35
CA ALA A 113 -2.95 -6.21 13.00
C ALA A 113 -1.56 -5.58 13.05
N LYS A 114 -1.29 -4.70 14.03
CA LYS A 114 0.04 -4.11 14.25
C LYS A 114 1.10 -5.18 14.50
N VAL A 115 0.80 -6.15 15.35
CA VAL A 115 1.72 -7.27 15.64
C VAL A 115 1.98 -8.12 14.40
N THR A 116 0.96 -8.38 13.57
CA THR A 116 1.13 -9.12 12.32
C THR A 116 2.01 -8.36 11.34
N VAL A 117 1.77 -7.06 11.14
CA VAL A 117 2.57 -6.21 10.25
C VAL A 117 4.00 -6.05 10.77
N ALA A 118 4.21 -5.93 12.08
CA ALA A 118 5.56 -5.91 12.65
C ALA A 118 6.33 -7.20 12.32
N LYS A 119 5.72 -8.38 12.50
CA LYS A 119 6.33 -9.66 12.11
C LYS A 119 6.60 -9.77 10.61
N LEU A 120 5.71 -9.23 9.79
CA LEU A 120 5.88 -9.17 8.34
C LEU A 120 7.13 -8.35 7.98
N LEU A 121 7.30 -7.18 8.60
CA LEU A 121 8.45 -6.32 8.40
C LEU A 121 9.74 -6.94 8.94
N ASP A 122 9.70 -7.58 10.11
CA ASP A 122 10.84 -8.34 10.64
C ASP A 122 11.27 -9.44 9.66
N GLY A 123 10.31 -10.13 9.03
CA GLY A 123 10.57 -11.11 7.98
C GLY A 123 11.19 -10.49 6.73
N TYR A 124 10.66 -9.36 6.26
CA TYR A 124 11.23 -8.62 5.13
C TYR A 124 12.66 -8.15 5.39
N LEU A 125 12.96 -7.65 6.59
CA LEU A 125 14.29 -7.19 6.98
C LEU A 125 15.32 -8.33 7.14
N ALA A 126 14.86 -9.59 7.23
CA ALA A 126 15.71 -10.76 7.35
C ALA A 126 16.12 -11.38 5.99
N GLU A 127 15.49 -10.95 4.89
CA GLU A 127 15.79 -11.39 3.51
C GLU A 127 16.97 -10.64 2.86
#